data_AF-J4TBQ8-F1
#
_entry.id   AF-J4TBQ8-F1
#
_cell.length_a   1.000
_cell.length_b   1.000
_cell.length_c   1.000
_cell.angle_alpha   90.00
_cell.angle_beta   90.00
_cell.angle_gamma   90.00
#
_symmetry.space_group_name_H-M   'P 1'
#
loop_
_entity.id
_entity.type
_entity.pdbx_description
1 polymer ?
#
loop_
_entity_poly.entity_id
_entity_poly.type
_entity_poly.pdbx_seq_one_letter_code
_entity_poly.pdbx_strand_id
1 'polypeptide(L)'
;MSKKKITDEKLRKLVFLIPARYFYEGVVTSDKARNYQDYIDFQCQTYRKTKSRKDWQEVKRLTKEYEDFLANEVDIKRKLLLFGLMKRDQKERQSVYLLLVKKYHLERWV
;
A
#
# COMPACT_ATOMS: atom_id res chain seq x y z
N MET A 1 -10.29 -29.27 18.81
CA MET A 1 -10.53 -28.40 17.63
C MET A 1 -9.43 -28.62 16.62
N SER A 2 -9.73 -29.23 15.47
CA SER A 2 -8.78 -29.33 14.34
C SER A 2 -8.34 -27.92 13.94
N LYS A 3 -7.06 -27.58 14.12
CA LYS A 3 -6.50 -26.31 13.68
C LYS A 3 -6.60 -26.30 12.15
N LYS A 4 -7.60 -25.59 11.61
CA LYS A 4 -7.79 -25.45 10.15
C LYS A 4 -6.47 -24.97 9.54
N LYS A 5 -5.92 -25.79 8.63
CA LYS A 5 -4.71 -25.47 7.88
C LYS A 5 -4.88 -24.13 7.16
N ILE A 6 -3.93 -23.22 7.33
CA ILE A 6 -3.85 -21.97 6.58
C ILE A 6 -3.23 -22.29 5.22
N THR A 7 -4.06 -22.20 4.18
CA THR A 7 -3.66 -22.40 2.78
C THR A 7 -3.06 -21.13 2.20
N ASP A 8 -2.32 -21.26 1.10
CA ASP A 8 -1.72 -20.13 0.40
C ASP A 8 -2.78 -19.16 -0.14
N GLU A 9 -3.96 -19.67 -0.54
CA GLU A 9 -5.10 -18.85 -0.95
C GLU A 9 -5.63 -17.96 0.18
N LYS A 10 -5.73 -18.50 1.41
CA LYS A 10 -6.10 -17.70 2.58
C LYS A 10 -5.07 -16.62 2.89
N LEU A 11 -3.79 -16.90 2.69
CA LEU A 11 -2.73 -15.89 2.83
C LEU A 11 -2.85 -14.79 1.78
N ARG A 12 -3.11 -15.16 0.51
CA ARG A 12 -3.35 -14.18 -0.58
C ARG A 12 -4.53 -13.27 -0.26
N LYS A 13 -5.67 -13.85 0.14
CA LYS A 13 -6.87 -13.10 0.54
C LYS A 13 -6.58 -12.16 1.72
N LEU A 14 -5.93 -12.66 2.77
CA LEU A 14 -5.53 -11.85 3.93
C LEU A 14 -4.67 -10.66 3.50
N VAL A 15 -3.59 -10.92 2.76
CA VAL A 15 -2.64 -9.87 2.34
C VAL A 15 -3.34 -8.84 1.47
N PHE A 16 -4.25 -9.24 0.58
CA PHE A 16 -5.05 -8.32 -0.24
C PHE A 16 -5.98 -7.44 0.60
N LEU A 17 -6.61 -7.99 1.64
CA LEU A 17 -7.55 -7.27 2.50
C LEU A 17 -6.89 -6.20 3.39
N ILE A 18 -5.59 -6.30 3.66
CA ILE A 18 -4.88 -5.26 4.45
C ILE A 18 -5.01 -3.91 3.71
N PRO A 19 -5.51 -2.83 4.33
CA PRO A 19 -5.64 -1.54 3.65
C PRO A 19 -4.28 -0.96 3.20
N ALA A 20 -4.24 -0.33 2.01
CA ALA A 20 -3.01 0.22 1.42
C ALA A 20 -2.26 1.19 2.36
N ARG A 21 -2.99 1.97 3.16
CA ARG A 21 -2.44 2.92 4.14
C ARG A 21 -1.45 2.29 5.12
N TYR A 22 -1.59 1.00 5.45
CA TYR A 22 -0.67 0.31 6.36
C TYR A 22 0.68 -0.04 5.71
N PHE A 23 0.80 0.14 4.39
CA PHE A 23 2.05 -0.06 3.66
C PHE A 23 2.76 1.26 3.32
N TYR A 24 2.13 2.41 3.58
CA TYR A 24 2.71 3.73 3.30
C TYR A 24 3.79 4.15 4.30
N GLU A 25 3.88 3.48 5.45
CA GLU A 25 4.95 3.73 6.42
C GLU A 25 6.33 3.63 5.75
N GLY A 26 7.15 4.67 5.92
CA GLY A 26 8.46 4.84 5.28
C GLY A 26 8.42 5.22 3.80
N VAL A 27 7.34 4.93 3.05
CA VAL A 27 7.21 5.28 1.63
C VAL A 27 6.92 6.76 1.47
N VAL A 28 5.93 7.28 2.19
CA VAL A 28 5.51 8.69 2.07
C VAL A 28 6.57 9.68 2.55
N THR A 29 7.50 9.21 3.39
CA THR A 29 8.65 9.98 3.89
C THR A 29 9.92 9.73 3.09
N SER A 30 9.90 8.89 2.06
CA SER A 30 11.06 8.67 1.18
C SER A 30 11.39 9.92 0.38
N ASP A 31 12.66 10.12 0.03
CA ASP A 31 13.08 11.27 -0.78
C ASP A 31 12.32 11.33 -2.10
N LYS A 32 12.07 10.17 -2.73
CA LYS A 32 11.29 10.08 -3.96
C LYS A 32 9.84 10.56 -3.77
N ALA A 33 9.19 10.18 -2.68
CA ALA A 33 7.82 10.64 -2.39
C ALA A 33 7.77 12.14 -2.09
N ARG A 34 8.75 12.65 -1.33
CA ARG A 34 8.86 14.10 -1.04
C ARG A 34 9.07 14.90 -2.31
N ASN A 35 9.94 14.45 -3.21
CA ASN A 35 10.16 15.11 -4.50
C ASN A 35 8.86 15.22 -5.33
N TYR A 36 8.02 14.18 -5.34
CA TYR A 36 6.70 14.26 -5.98
C TYR A 36 5.80 15.29 -5.29
N GLN A 37 5.71 15.25 -3.96
CA GLN A 37 4.89 16.18 -3.17
C GLN A 37 5.32 17.63 -3.40
N ASP A 38 6.61 17.93 -3.28
CA ASP A 38 7.18 19.26 -3.47
C ASP A 38 6.90 19.79 -4.88
N TYR A 39 7.04 18.93 -5.90
CA TYR A 39 6.78 19.33 -7.28
C TYR A 39 5.29 19.54 -7.57
N ILE A 40 4.42 18.69 -7.00
CA ILE A 40 2.97 18.89 -7.06
C ILE A 40 2.59 20.22 -6.40
N ASP A 41 3.16 20.52 -5.23
CA ASP A 41 2.89 21.77 -4.50
C ASP A 41 3.35 22.99 -5.29
N PHE A 42 4.55 22.93 -5.89
CA PHE A 42 5.04 23.97 -6.79
C PHE A 42 4.11 24.20 -7.98
N GLN A 43 3.63 23.12 -8.62
CA GLN A 43 2.71 23.23 -9.76
C GLN A 43 1.32 23.73 -9.33
N CYS A 44 0.84 23.34 -8.15
CA CYS A 44 -0.40 23.88 -7.58
C CYS A 44 -0.30 25.39 -7.34
N GLN A 45 0.84 25.87 -6.82
CA GLN A 45 1.09 27.30 -6.64
C GLN A 45 1.15 28.04 -7.98
N THR A 46 1.79 27.44 -8.99
CA THR A 46 1.84 27.99 -10.35
C THR A 46 0.43 28.10 -10.94
N TYR A 47 -0.36 27.03 -10.93
CA TYR A 47 -1.75 27.06 -11.38
C TYR A 47 -2.59 28.08 -10.62
N ARG A 48 -2.41 28.23 -9.30
CA ARG A 48 -3.13 29.25 -8.52
C ARG A 48 -2.87 30.67 -9.03
N LYS A 49 -1.67 30.96 -9.53
CA LYS A 49 -1.27 32.27 -10.08
C LYS A 49 -1.76 32.45 -11.52
N THR A 50 -1.62 31.44 -12.37
CA THR A 50 -1.90 31.55 -13.81
C THR A 50 -3.35 31.25 -14.18
N LYS A 51 -4.01 30.38 -13.40
CA LYS A 51 -5.32 29.76 -13.69
C LYS A 51 -5.40 29.12 -15.08
N SER A 52 -4.24 28.74 -15.65
CA SER A 52 -4.18 28.21 -17.02
C SER A 52 -4.60 26.74 -17.07
N ARG A 53 -5.22 26.34 -18.18
CA ARG A 53 -5.60 24.93 -18.42
C ARG A 53 -4.38 24.00 -18.47
N LYS A 54 -3.28 24.48 -19.03
CA LYS A 54 -2.04 23.70 -19.16
C LYS A 54 -1.47 23.36 -17.78
N ASP A 55 -1.41 24.33 -16.88
CA ASP A 55 -0.88 24.11 -15.52
C ASP A 55 -1.81 23.19 -14.71
N TRP A 56 -3.13 23.30 -14.90
CA TRP A 56 -4.08 22.35 -14.32
C TRP A 56 -3.86 20.90 -14.81
N GLN A 57 -3.64 20.72 -16.12
CA GLN A 57 -3.34 19.41 -16.69
C GLN A 57 -2.05 18.83 -16.12
N GLU A 58 -1.05 19.67 -15.90
CA GLU A 58 0.21 19.26 -15.30
C GLU A 58 0.05 18.82 -13.85
N VAL A 59 -0.69 19.58 -13.03
CA VAL A 59 -1.04 19.16 -11.65
C VAL A 59 -1.73 17.80 -11.66
N LYS A 60 -2.73 17.62 -12.53
CA LYS A 60 -3.45 16.35 -12.63
C LYS A 60 -2.54 15.18 -13.03
N ARG A 61 -1.64 15.40 -13.99
CA ARG A 61 -0.66 14.40 -14.43
C ARG A 61 0.24 13.99 -13.27
N LEU A 62 0.79 14.96 -12.54
CA LEU A 62 1.71 14.71 -11.43
C LEU A 62 1.03 14.02 -10.24
N THR A 63 -0.19 14.42 -9.89
CA THR A 63 -0.97 13.72 -8.86
C THR A 63 -1.18 12.25 -9.25
N LYS A 64 -1.51 11.98 -10.52
CA LYS A 64 -1.70 10.61 -11.00
C LYS A 64 -0.41 9.80 -10.94
N GLU A 65 0.72 10.37 -11.35
CA GLU A 65 2.03 9.71 -11.26
C GLU A 65 2.42 9.39 -9.82
N TYR A 66 2.12 10.30 -8.88
CA TYR A 66 2.37 10.05 -7.47
C TYR A 66 1.47 8.94 -6.90
N GLU A 67 0.18 8.92 -7.25
CA GLU A 67 -0.74 7.85 -6.88
C GLU A 67 -0.28 6.49 -7.42
N ASP A 68 0.14 6.43 -8.69
CA ASP A 68 0.63 5.21 -9.32
C ASP A 68 1.95 4.74 -8.68
N PHE A 69 2.84 5.67 -8.32
CA PHE A 69 4.03 5.38 -7.53
C PHE A 69 3.67 4.74 -6.19
N LEU A 70 2.75 5.34 -5.42
CA LEU A 70 2.31 4.79 -4.14
C LEU A 70 1.65 3.40 -4.29
N ALA A 71 0.85 3.21 -5.34
CA ALA A 71 0.21 1.93 -5.62
C ALA A 71 1.24 0.83 -5.90
N ASN A 72 2.28 1.14 -6.68
CA ASN A 72 3.36 0.20 -6.98
C ASN A 72 4.15 -0.19 -5.72
N GLU A 73 4.48 0.77 -4.85
CA GLU A 73 5.16 0.50 -3.58
C GLU A 73 4.31 -0.41 -2.67
N VAL A 74 3.00 -0.17 -2.61
CA VAL A 74 2.06 -1.04 -1.86
C VAL A 74 2.06 -2.45 -2.45
N ASP A 75 1.99 -2.60 -3.77
CA ASP A 75 1.97 -3.90 -4.44
C ASP A 75 3.25 -4.70 -4.18
N ILE A 76 4.42 -4.05 -4.26
CA ILE A 76 5.72 -4.66 -3.93
C ILE A 76 5.72 -5.14 -2.47
N LYS A 77 5.32 -4.28 -1.53
CA LYS A 77 5.29 -4.64 -0.10
C LYS A 77 4.30 -5.78 0.20
N ARG A 78 3.15 -5.82 -0.47
CA ARG A 78 2.21 -6.95 -0.37
C ARG A 78 2.82 -8.25 -0.87
N LYS A 79 3.48 -8.23 -2.03
CA LYS A 79 4.16 -9.40 -2.58
C LYS A 79 5.25 -9.90 -1.64
N LEU A 80 6.05 -8.99 -1.06
CA LEU A 80 7.07 -9.34 -0.06
C LEU A 80 6.47 -9.95 1.21
N LEU A 81 5.39 -9.36 1.74
CA LEU A 81 4.68 -9.91 2.90
C LEU A 81 4.15 -11.32 2.59
N LEU A 82 3.47 -11.50 1.46
CA LEU A 82 2.94 -12.79 1.04
C LEU A 82 4.06 -13.84 0.90
N PHE A 83 5.16 -13.49 0.23
CA PHE A 83 6.32 -14.37 0.09
C PHE A 83 6.86 -14.79 1.46
N GLY A 84 7.05 -13.83 2.38
CA GLY A 84 7.50 -14.11 3.74
C GLY A 84 6.56 -15.03 4.52
N LEU A 85 5.23 -14.89 4.35
CA LEU A 85 4.24 -15.78 4.96
C LEU A 85 4.29 -17.19 4.37
N MET A 86 4.46 -17.33 3.06
CA MET A 86 4.51 -18.61 2.37
C MET A 86 5.77 -19.42 2.71
N LYS A 87 6.88 -18.78 3.09
CA LYS A 87 8.11 -19.49 3.50
C LYS A 87 8.05 -20.11 4.90
N ARG A 88 7.06 -19.74 5.72
CA ARG A 88 6.90 -20.23 7.09
C ARG A 88 6.29 -21.62 7.15
N ASP A 89 6.55 -22.34 8.24
CA ASP A 89 5.85 -23.60 8.54
C ASP A 89 4.38 -23.38 8.93
N GLN A 90 3.61 -24.45 9.04
CA GLN A 90 2.17 -24.38 9.28
C GLN A 90 1.78 -23.74 10.62
N LYS A 91 2.57 -23.96 11.67
CA LYS A 91 2.31 -23.45 13.02
C LYS A 91 2.59 -21.95 13.06
N GLU A 92 3.71 -21.52 12.49
CA GLU A 92 4.03 -20.11 12.33
C GLU A 92 3.04 -19.37 11.45
N ARG A 93 2.69 -19.94 10.28
CA ARG A 93 1.68 -19.37 9.38
C ARG A 93 0.39 -19.08 10.12
N GLN A 94 -0.09 -20.02 10.93
CA GLN A 94 -1.32 -19.83 11.69
C GLN A 94 -1.21 -18.74 12.75
N SER A 95 -0.09 -18.70 13.49
CA SER A 95 0.18 -17.66 14.48
C SER A 95 0.18 -16.26 13.84
N VAL A 96 0.97 -16.09 12.77
CA VAL A 96 1.11 -14.81 12.07
C VAL A 96 -0.20 -14.42 11.37
N TYR A 97 -0.93 -15.36 10.79
CA TYR A 97 -2.23 -15.10 10.19
C TYR A 97 -3.19 -14.46 11.19
N LEU A 98 -3.36 -15.07 12.37
CA LEU A 98 -4.24 -14.56 13.43
C LEU A 98 -3.76 -13.20 13.96
N LEU A 99 -2.44 -13.03 14.09
CA LEU A 99 -1.85 -11.74 14.48
C LEU A 99 -2.23 -10.63 13.48
N LEU A 100 -2.08 -10.88 12.17
CA LEU A 100 -2.38 -9.90 11.12
C LEU A 100 -3.89 -9.62 11.02
N VAL A 101 -4.73 -10.65 11.15
CA VAL A 101 -6.18 -10.48 11.21
C VAL A 101 -6.57 -9.52 12.33
N LYS A 102 -6.04 -9.75 13.53
CA LYS A 102 -6.30 -8.89 14.69
C LYS A 102 -5.71 -7.49 14.54
N LYS A 103 -4.46 -7.39 14.08
CA LYS A 103 -3.75 -6.12 13.89
C LYS A 103 -4.47 -5.18 12.92
N TYR A 104 -5.07 -5.74 11.87
CA TYR A 104 -5.74 -4.96 10.81
C TYR A 104 -7.27 -5.02 10.88
N HIS A 105 -7.83 -5.57 11.97
CA HIS A 105 -9.28 -5.66 12.21
C HIS A 105 -10.05 -6.35 11.06
N LEU A 106 -9.51 -7.48 10.59
CA LEU A 106 -10.03 -8.20 9.42
C LEU A 106 -10.95 -9.38 9.79
N GLU A 107 -11.35 -9.53 11.07
CA GLU A 107 -12.06 -10.70 11.60
C GLU A 107 -13.35 -11.03 10.84
N ARG A 108 -14.03 -10.02 10.29
CA ARG A 108 -15.28 -10.17 9.53
C ARG A 108 -15.09 -10.47 8.04
N TRP A 109 -13.86 -10.36 7.54
CA TRP A 109 -13.55 -10.36 6.11
C TRP A 109 -12.79 -11.61 5.66
N VAL A 110 -12.06 -12.25 6.58
CA VAL A 110 -11.18 -13.39 6.27
C VAL A 110 -11.88 -14.74 6.33
#